data_AF-W3AM72-F1
#
_entry.id   AF-W3AM72-F1
#
_cell.length_a   1.000
_cell.length_b   1.000
_cell.length_c   1.000
_cell.angle_alpha   90.00
_cell.angle_beta   90.00
_cell.angle_gamma   90.00
#
_symmetry.space_group_name_H-M   'P 1'
#
loop_
_entity.id
_entity.type
_entity.pdbx_description
1 polymer ?
#
loop_
_entity_poly.entity_id
_entity_poly.type
_entity_poly.pdbx_seq_one_letter_code
_entity_poly.pdbx_strand_id
1 'polypeptide(L)'
;MSKHRMVDGKLLQMNKRYTDLKNRFKNRMAAESIPQHIYQMEAILDTAQQKMDALEQRIADYKAFQAKIQELEAYYTSQQWKDDFAMDEEGKFPKKLKRGVLSEDGIYNMLERNKEIMDILNGFDC
;
A
#
# COMPACT_ATOMS: atom_id res chain seq x y z
N MET A 1 -8.52 -41.10 31.16
CA MET A 1 -7.99 -39.76 31.49
C MET A 1 -8.45 -38.78 30.40
N SER A 2 -9.37 -37.87 30.73
CA SER A 2 -10.14 -37.09 29.74
C SER A 2 -9.33 -35.94 29.11
N LYS A 3 -9.32 -35.85 27.77
CA LYS A 3 -8.61 -34.85 26.95
C LYS A 3 -8.96 -33.40 27.31
N HIS A 4 -10.15 -33.15 27.85
CA HIS A 4 -10.63 -31.82 28.23
C HIS A 4 -9.77 -31.19 29.36
N ARG A 5 -9.42 -31.98 30.38
CA ARG A 5 -8.64 -31.54 31.55
C ARG A 5 -7.18 -31.15 31.19
N MET A 6 -6.65 -31.67 30.08
CA MET A 6 -5.29 -31.37 29.60
C MET A 6 -5.19 -30.04 28.83
N VAL A 7 -6.28 -29.58 28.22
CA VAL A 7 -6.33 -28.29 27.49
C VAL A 7 -6.37 -27.14 28.50
N ASP A 8 -7.17 -27.27 29.55
CA ASP A 8 -7.28 -26.27 30.64
C ASP A 8 -5.94 -26.07 31.37
N GLY A 9 -5.19 -27.15 31.61
CA GLY A 9 -3.87 -27.08 32.24
C GLY A 9 -2.81 -26.38 31.38
N LYS A 10 -2.90 -26.48 30.05
CA LYS A 10 -1.99 -25.77 29.12
C LYS A 10 -2.33 -24.28 29.04
N LEU A 11 -3.63 -23.95 28.98
CA LEU A 11 -4.10 -22.57 28.97
C LEU A 11 -3.71 -21.82 30.25
N LEU A 12 -3.84 -22.49 31.40
CA LEU A 12 -3.44 -21.94 32.70
C LEU A 12 -1.93 -21.69 32.79
N GLN A 13 -1.11 -22.61 32.27
CA GLN A 13 0.35 -22.44 32.21
C GLN A 13 0.77 -21.31 31.27
N MET A 14 0.09 -21.15 30.14
CA MET A 14 0.33 -20.06 29.20
C MET A 14 0.01 -18.69 29.82
N ASN A 15 -1.12 -18.58 30.53
CA ASN A 15 -1.49 -17.36 31.23
C ASN A 15 -0.50 -17.01 32.35
N LYS A 16 -0.04 -17.99 33.13
CA LYS A 16 1.01 -17.77 34.15
C LYS A 16 2.31 -17.24 33.52
N ARG A 17 2.77 -17.85 32.42
CA ARG A 17 3.96 -17.40 31.70
C ARG A 17 3.83 -15.97 31.18
N TYR A 18 2.66 -15.62 30.64
CA TYR A 18 2.39 -14.26 30.18
C TYR A 18 2.45 -13.24 31.34
N THR A 19 1.83 -13.57 32.49
CA THR A 19 1.88 -12.73 33.68
C THR A 19 3.31 -12.56 34.22
N ASP A 20 4.09 -13.64 34.28
CA ASP A 20 5.48 -13.61 34.72
C ASP A 20 6.35 -12.76 33.80
N LEU A 21 6.17 -12.89 32.48
CA LEU A 21 6.90 -12.10 31.49
C LEU A 21 6.58 -10.61 31.62
N LYS A 22 5.29 -10.27 31.78
CA LYS A 22 4.82 -8.90 31.99
C LYS A 22 5.41 -8.30 33.27
N ASN A 23 5.46 -9.08 34.36
CA ASN A 23 6.02 -8.64 35.64
C ASN A 23 7.55 -8.45 35.55
N ARG A 24 8.29 -9.35 34.88
CA ARG A 24 9.73 -9.18 34.66
C ARG A 24 10.04 -7.92 33.85
N PHE A 25 9.27 -7.68 32.79
CA PHE A 25 9.42 -6.49 31.97
C PHE A 25 9.18 -5.23 32.81
N LYS A 26 8.07 -5.17 33.57
CA LYS A 26 7.77 -4.04 34.46
C LYS A 26 8.85 -3.82 35.52
N ASN A 27 9.38 -4.88 36.13
CA ASN A 27 10.42 -4.77 37.15
C ASN A 27 11.76 -4.30 36.58
N ARG A 28 12.12 -4.76 35.37
CA ARG A 28 13.32 -4.27 34.66
C ARG A 28 13.20 -2.79 34.33
N MET A 29 12.07 -2.37 33.78
CA MET A 29 11.77 -0.97 33.47
C MET A 29 11.89 -0.07 34.71
N ALA A 30 11.36 -0.54 35.85
CA ALA A 30 11.45 0.17 37.12
C ALA A 30 12.89 0.23 37.66
N ALA A 31 13.67 -0.85 37.50
CA ALA A 31 15.07 -0.90 37.93
C ALA A 31 15.98 0.02 37.11
N GLU A 32 15.69 0.20 35.82
CA GLU A 32 16.43 1.08 34.92
C GLU A 32 15.93 2.55 34.98
N SER A 33 14.88 2.84 35.78
CA SER A 33 14.22 4.16 35.87
C SER A 33 13.78 4.74 34.52
N ILE A 34 13.57 3.90 33.50
CA ILE A 34 13.20 4.36 32.17
C ILE A 34 11.70 4.67 32.15
N PRO A 35 11.29 5.91 31.85
CA PRO A 35 9.88 6.22 31.74
C PRO A 35 9.22 5.41 30.62
N GLN A 36 8.06 4.80 30.92
CA GLN A 36 7.33 3.96 29.97
C GLN A 36 6.98 4.70 28.65
N HIS A 37 6.81 6.03 28.71
CA HIS A 37 6.52 6.82 27.54
C HIS A 37 7.66 6.79 26.50
N ILE A 38 8.92 6.59 26.91
CA ILE A 38 10.05 6.53 25.98
C ILE A 38 9.87 5.37 25.00
N TYR A 39 9.53 4.17 25.48
CA TYR A 39 9.29 3.02 24.61
C TYR A 39 8.06 3.19 23.70
N GLN A 40 7.05 3.92 24.17
CA GLN A 40 5.89 4.25 23.34
C GLN A 40 6.30 5.20 22.22
N MET A 41 7.10 6.22 22.52
CA MET A 41 7.59 7.16 21.51
C MET A 41 8.58 6.50 20.54
N GLU A 42 9.47 5.62 21.00
CA GLU A 42 10.36 4.82 20.14
C GLU A 42 9.55 3.95 19.16
N ALA A 43 8.53 3.23 19.66
CA ALA A 43 7.68 2.43 18.77
C ALA A 43 6.93 3.29 17.74
N ILE A 44 6.52 4.51 18.11
CA ILE A 44 5.91 5.48 17.18
C ILE A 44 6.94 5.95 16.16
N LEU A 45 8.16 6.29 16.59
CA LEU A 45 9.24 6.75 15.71
C LEU A 45 9.61 5.68 14.67
N ASP A 46 9.87 4.45 15.11
CA ASP A 46 10.18 3.31 14.24
C ASP A 46 9.07 3.09 13.20
N THR A 47 7.81 3.11 13.67
CA THR A 47 6.65 2.92 12.80
C THR A 47 6.50 4.08 11.81
N ALA A 48 6.78 5.31 12.24
CA ALA A 48 6.72 6.49 11.38
C ALA A 48 7.78 6.40 10.28
N GLN A 49 9.03 6.07 10.63
CA GLN A 49 10.12 5.88 9.67
C GLN A 49 9.77 4.83 8.61
N GLN A 50 9.31 3.64 9.04
CA GLN A 50 8.90 2.59 8.12
C GLN A 50 7.79 3.03 7.16
N LYS A 51 6.82 3.83 7.64
CA LYS A 51 5.74 4.36 6.81
C LYS A 51 6.23 5.42 5.83
N MET A 52 7.15 6.29 6.26
CA MET A 52 7.75 7.32 5.40
C MET A 52 8.58 6.67 4.30
N ASP A 53 9.49 5.74 4.63
CA ASP A 53 10.31 5.01 3.66
C ASP A 53 9.44 4.29 2.61
N ALA A 54 8.38 3.62 3.08
CA ALA A 54 7.46 2.93 2.19
C ALA A 54 6.70 3.90 1.28
N LEU A 55 6.30 5.07 1.78
CA LEU A 55 5.62 6.08 0.99
C LEU A 55 6.55 6.71 -0.04
N GLU A 56 7.77 7.07 0.35
CA GLU A 56 8.80 7.61 -0.54
C GLU A 56 9.10 6.66 -1.70
N GLN A 57 9.24 5.36 -1.41
CA GLN A 57 9.44 4.36 -2.46
C GLN A 57 8.25 4.31 -3.43
N ARG A 58 7.01 4.35 -2.92
CA ARG A 58 5.81 4.34 -3.77
C ARG A 58 5.71 5.59 -4.63
N ILE A 59 6.08 6.75 -4.09
CA ILE A 59 6.13 8.02 -4.84
C ILE A 59 7.18 7.92 -5.94
N ALA A 60 8.39 7.45 -5.62
CA ALA A 60 9.46 7.27 -6.60
C ALA A 60 9.07 6.31 -7.72
N ASP A 61 8.49 5.15 -7.38
CA ASP A 61 7.98 4.17 -8.34
C ASP A 61 6.93 4.79 -9.27
N TYR A 62 5.99 5.58 -8.72
CA TYR A 62 4.95 6.25 -9.50
C TYR A 62 5.50 7.37 -10.39
N LYS A 63 6.44 8.17 -9.89
CA LYS A 63 7.16 9.20 -10.68
C LYS A 63 7.93 8.53 -11.85
N ALA A 64 8.57 7.39 -11.61
CA ALA A 64 9.26 6.63 -12.67
C ALA A 64 8.29 6.05 -13.72
N PHE A 65 7.07 5.67 -13.31
CA PHE A 65 6.06 5.16 -14.22
C PHE A 65 5.44 6.23 -15.15
N GLN A 66 5.69 7.53 -14.90
CA GLN A 66 5.16 8.61 -15.74
C GLN A 66 5.57 8.48 -17.21
N ALA A 67 6.76 7.93 -17.51
CA ALA A 67 7.16 7.65 -18.88
C ALA A 67 6.19 6.68 -19.60
N LYS A 68 5.64 5.69 -18.87
CA LYS A 68 4.64 4.76 -19.42
C LYS A 68 3.27 5.39 -19.56
N ILE A 69 2.91 6.34 -18.69
CA ILE A 69 1.70 7.14 -18.84
C ILE A 69 1.80 8.04 -20.08
N GLN A 70 2.97 8.64 -20.34
CA GLN A 70 3.24 9.40 -21.56
C GLN A 70 3.18 8.53 -22.82
N GLU A 71 3.68 7.28 -22.78
CA GLU A 71 3.50 6.33 -23.88
C GLU A 71 2.01 6.06 -24.16
N LEU A 72 1.20 5.91 -23.10
CA LEU A 72 -0.24 5.70 -23.23
C LEU A 72 -0.99 6.93 -23.76
N GLU A 73 -0.58 8.13 -23.34
CA GLU A 73 -1.10 9.41 -23.86
C GLU A 73 -0.72 9.61 -25.34
N ALA A 74 0.53 9.30 -25.70
CA ALA A 74 0.98 9.32 -27.09
C ALA A 74 0.19 8.35 -27.96
N TYR A 75 -0.11 7.14 -27.45
CA TYR A 75 -1.03 6.22 -28.12
C TYR A 75 -2.41 6.83 -28.29
N TYR A 76 -3.04 7.31 -27.22
CA TYR A 76 -4.39 7.87 -27.24
C TYR A 76 -4.56 9.04 -28.23
N THR A 77 -3.52 9.87 -28.36
CA THR A 77 -3.52 11.04 -29.26
C THR A 77 -3.06 10.71 -30.69
N SER A 78 -2.63 9.46 -30.94
CA SER A 78 -2.10 9.03 -32.24
C SER A 78 -3.18 8.70 -33.27
N GLN A 79 -2.77 8.61 -34.53
CA GLN A 79 -3.61 8.03 -35.58
C GLN A 79 -3.88 6.54 -35.33
N GLN A 80 -2.92 5.81 -34.76
CA GLN A 80 -3.07 4.38 -34.46
C GLN A 80 -4.28 4.10 -33.55
N TRP A 81 -4.47 4.91 -32.49
CA TRP A 81 -5.63 4.75 -31.62
C TRP A 81 -6.95 4.99 -32.36
N LYS A 82 -7.00 5.94 -33.29
CA LYS A 82 -8.21 6.20 -34.10
C LYS A 82 -8.53 5.02 -35.01
N ASP A 83 -7.51 4.43 -35.61
CA ASP A 83 -7.65 3.26 -36.48
C ASP A 83 -8.10 2.04 -35.66
N ASP A 84 -7.52 1.84 -34.47
CA ASP A 84 -7.91 0.78 -33.55
C ASP A 84 -9.34 0.96 -33.04
N PHE A 85 -9.74 2.19 -32.72
CA PHE A 85 -11.11 2.52 -32.33
C PHE A 85 -12.11 2.21 -33.45
N ALA A 86 -11.81 2.64 -34.69
CA ALA A 86 -12.65 2.33 -35.85
C ALA A 86 -12.78 0.82 -36.09
N MET A 87 -11.70 0.04 -35.90
CA MET A 87 -11.76 -1.41 -36.00
C MET A 87 -12.67 -2.05 -34.92
N ASP A 88 -12.70 -1.50 -33.72
CA ASP A 88 -13.61 -1.96 -32.66
C ASP A 88 -15.07 -1.70 -33.02
N GLU A 89 -15.37 -0.49 -33.52
CA GLU A 89 -16.71 -0.10 -33.98
C GLU A 89 -17.20 -0.96 -35.15
N GLU A 90 -16.29 -1.37 -36.03
CA GLU A 90 -16.57 -2.31 -37.12
C GLU A 90 -16.75 -3.77 -36.63
N GLY A 91 -16.57 -4.04 -35.34
CA GLY A 91 -16.71 -5.37 -34.76
C GLY A 91 -15.58 -6.34 -35.12
N LYS A 92 -14.42 -5.84 -35.54
CA LYS A 92 -13.26 -6.66 -35.95
C LYS A 92 -12.58 -7.35 -34.76
N PHE A 93 -12.84 -6.90 -33.53
CA PHE A 93 -12.25 -7.49 -32.34
C PHE A 93 -13.13 -8.57 -31.68
N PRO A 94 -12.53 -9.65 -31.15
CA PRO A 94 -13.27 -10.67 -30.40
C PRO A 94 -14.03 -10.08 -29.20
N LYS A 95 -15.20 -10.64 -28.88
CA LYS A 95 -16.00 -10.19 -27.73
C LYS A 95 -15.24 -10.22 -26.40
N LYS A 96 -14.31 -11.17 -26.23
CA LYS A 96 -13.49 -11.34 -25.03
C LYS A 96 -12.37 -10.29 -24.85
N LEU A 97 -12.12 -9.45 -25.85
CA LEU A 97 -11.08 -8.42 -25.75
C LEU A 97 -11.48 -7.37 -24.70
N LYS A 98 -10.56 -7.04 -23.78
CA LYS A 98 -10.73 -5.91 -22.86
C LYS A 98 -10.54 -4.61 -23.64
N ARG A 99 -11.58 -3.76 -23.67
CA ARG A 99 -11.65 -2.52 -24.46
C ARG A 99 -11.39 -1.25 -23.67
N GLY A 100 -10.78 -1.35 -22.49
CA GLY A 100 -10.58 -0.17 -21.62
C GLY A 100 -9.73 0.94 -22.25
N VAL A 101 -8.84 0.62 -23.20
CA VAL A 101 -8.05 1.62 -23.94
C VAL A 101 -8.78 2.17 -25.18
N LEU A 102 -9.88 1.54 -25.59
CA LEU A 102 -10.72 1.95 -26.72
C LEU A 102 -12.07 2.52 -26.26
N SER A 103 -12.30 2.66 -24.94
CA SER A 103 -13.47 3.36 -24.44
C SER A 103 -13.27 4.87 -24.56
N GLU A 104 -14.36 5.60 -24.85
CA GLU A 104 -14.38 7.06 -24.99
C GLU A 104 -13.68 7.79 -23.82
N ASP A 105 -13.93 7.37 -22.57
CA ASP A 105 -13.44 8.10 -21.40
C ASP A 105 -12.27 7.43 -20.65
N GLY A 106 -11.89 6.20 -21.03
CA GLY A 106 -11.02 5.37 -20.20
C GLY A 106 -9.63 5.96 -19.97
N ILE A 107 -8.94 6.31 -21.06
CA ILE A 107 -7.61 6.93 -20.98
C ILE A 107 -7.73 8.38 -20.52
N TYR A 108 -8.73 9.13 -21.01
CA TYR A 108 -8.96 10.52 -20.63
C TYR A 108 -9.09 10.70 -19.11
N ASN A 109 -10.02 9.97 -18.46
CA ASN A 109 -10.22 10.04 -17.01
C ASN A 109 -8.98 9.63 -16.22
N MET A 110 -8.20 8.67 -16.75
CA MET A 110 -6.95 8.25 -16.13
C MET A 110 -5.89 9.36 -16.19
N LEU A 111 -5.77 10.07 -17.33
CA LEU A 111 -4.84 11.18 -17.51
C LEU A 111 -5.20 12.37 -16.60
N GLU A 112 -6.48 12.72 -16.48
CA GLU A 112 -6.93 13.76 -15.55
C GLU A 112 -6.56 13.42 -14.11
N ARG A 113 -6.89 12.19 -13.67
CA ARG A 113 -6.51 11.72 -12.34
C ARG A 113 -4.99 11.69 -12.14
N ASN A 114 -4.22 11.32 -13.16
CA ASN A 114 -2.77 11.35 -13.08
C ASN A 114 -2.24 12.77 -12.85
N LYS A 115 -2.81 13.76 -13.56
CA LYS A 115 -2.45 15.18 -13.37
C LYS A 115 -2.68 15.63 -11.93
N GLU A 116 -3.86 15.35 -11.36
CA GLU A 116 -4.17 15.70 -9.96
C GLU A 116 -3.17 15.07 -8.98
N ILE A 117 -2.82 13.79 -9.18
CA ILE A 117 -1.84 13.10 -8.34
C ILE A 117 -0.46 13.75 -8.50
N MET A 118 -0.03 14.06 -9.71
CA MET A 118 1.27 14.69 -9.93
C MET A 118 1.33 16.12 -9.37
N ASP A 119 0.24 16.88 -9.42
CA ASP A 119 0.15 18.19 -8.78
C ASP A 119 0.31 18.08 -7.26
N ILE A 120 -0.33 17.07 -6.65
CA ILE A 120 -0.15 16.74 -5.23
C ILE A 120 1.32 16.39 -4.94
N LEU A 121 1.93 15.51 -5.74
CA LEU A 121 3.32 15.05 -5.53
C LEU A 121 4.35 16.15 -5.73
N ASN A 122 4.16 17.04 -6.71
CA ASN A 122 5.06 18.16 -6.95
C ASN A 122 4.91 19.24 -5.88
N GLY A 123 3.73 19.37 -5.27
CA GLY A 123 3.52 20.23 -4.10
C GLY A 123 4.27 19.78 -2.84
N PHE A 124 4.79 18.55 -2.81
CA PHE A 124 5.65 18.03 -1.73
C PHE A 124 7.15 18.20 -2.01
N ASP A 125 7.55 18.57 -3.23
CA ASP A 125 8.94 18.88 -3.57
C ASP A 125 9.29 20.31 -3.07
N CYS A 126 9.34 20.49 -1.74
CA CYS A 126 9.71 21.75 -1.06
C CYS A 126 11.23 21.94 -0.95
#